data_AF-A0A6L5TLX1-F1
#
_entry.id   AF-A0A6L5TLX1-F1
#
_cell.length_a   1.000
_cell.length_b   1.000
_cell.length_c   1.000
_cell.angle_alpha   90.00
_cell.angle_beta   90.00
_cell.angle_gamma   90.00
#
_symmetry.space_group_name_H-M   'P 1'
#
loop_
_entity.id
_entity.type
_entity.pdbx_description
1 polymer ?
#
loop_
_entity_poly.entity_id
_entity_poly.type
_entity_poly.pdbx_seq_one_letter_code
_entity_poly.pdbx_strand_id
1 'polypeptide(L)'
;MEKQSNDTKKPKQQHSAPARNWVGDNGKIIEPLFADYFLSLHPMRCFQGRLFTVDGMIEDEAPLKKEIYEQIRYYATTSVARRIEHIMQAIKLACASEPPEIQTDRIHVRNGTYFADGHFTPEKEYCMNRLPIAYVSDAPAPTRWLQFLNELLYEEDIPALQEYIGYCLLPV
;
A
#
# COMPACT_ATOMS: atom_id res chain seq x y z
N MET A 1 -53.01 13.01 8.62
CA MET A 1 -52.19 13.57 7.52
C MET A 1 -50.92 14.10 8.16
N GLU A 2 -49.70 13.70 7.87
CA GLU A 2 -49.11 12.60 7.12
C GLU A 2 -47.66 12.58 7.62
N LYS A 3 -47.15 11.41 8.01
CA LYS A 3 -45.71 11.21 8.26
C LYS A 3 -45.03 11.06 6.91
N GLN A 4 -43.98 11.83 6.62
CA GLN A 4 -42.99 11.42 5.62
C GLN A 4 -41.58 11.62 6.18
N SER A 5 -41.04 10.50 6.65
CA SER A 5 -39.62 10.28 6.90
C SER A 5 -39.01 9.85 5.57
N ASN A 6 -38.26 10.74 4.91
CA ASN A 6 -37.47 10.37 3.75
C ASN A 6 -36.09 9.89 4.21
N ASP A 7 -36.02 8.60 4.51
CA ASP A 7 -34.77 7.87 4.68
C ASP A 7 -34.18 7.60 3.29
N THR A 8 -33.30 8.48 2.83
CA THR A 8 -32.57 8.31 1.57
C THR A 8 -31.51 7.22 1.76
N LYS A 9 -31.92 5.96 1.57
CA LYS A 9 -30.98 4.82 1.46
C LYS A 9 -29.99 5.10 0.33
N LYS A 10 -28.75 5.45 0.68
CA LYS A 10 -27.62 5.43 -0.24
C LYS A 10 -27.53 4.04 -0.90
N PRO A 11 -27.44 3.94 -2.23
CA PRO A 11 -27.32 2.65 -2.89
C PRO A 11 -25.99 2.02 -2.47
N LYS A 12 -26.06 0.83 -1.85
CA LYS A 12 -24.90 -0.04 -1.66
C LYS A 12 -24.36 -0.35 -3.07
N GLN A 13 -23.17 0.14 -3.39
CA GLN A 13 -22.43 -0.29 -4.57
C GLN A 13 -22.20 -1.80 -4.44
N GLN A 14 -23.03 -2.58 -5.12
CA GLN A 14 -22.72 -3.97 -5.40
C GLN A 14 -21.55 -3.92 -6.39
N HIS A 15 -20.33 -4.09 -5.88
CA HIS A 15 -19.18 -4.38 -6.72
C HIS A 15 -19.43 -5.75 -7.35
N SER A 16 -20.08 -5.76 -8.51
CA SER A 16 -20.07 -6.92 -9.40
C SER A 16 -18.60 -7.28 -9.67
N ALA A 17 -18.23 -8.55 -9.55
CA ALA A 17 -16.89 -9.00 -9.90
C ALA A 17 -16.54 -8.47 -11.30
N PRO A 18 -15.34 -7.91 -11.51
CA PRO A 18 -14.95 -7.33 -12.79
C PRO A 18 -15.06 -8.39 -13.89
N ALA A 19 -15.69 -8.02 -15.01
CA ALA A 19 -15.88 -8.94 -16.12
C ALA A 19 -14.52 -9.36 -16.70
N ARG A 20 -14.33 -10.67 -16.93
CA ARG A 20 -13.10 -11.23 -17.50
C ARG A 20 -13.06 -11.06 -19.02
N ASN A 21 -13.01 -9.81 -19.47
CA ASN A 21 -13.01 -9.44 -20.90
C ASN A 21 -11.59 -9.29 -21.47
N TRP A 22 -10.58 -9.83 -20.78
CA TRP A 22 -9.17 -9.71 -21.15
C TRP A 22 -8.67 -10.84 -22.06
N VAL A 23 -9.53 -11.79 -22.42
CA VAL A 23 -9.26 -12.81 -23.43
C VAL A 23 -9.94 -12.37 -24.73
N GLY A 24 -9.15 -12.14 -25.79
CA GLY A 24 -9.70 -11.80 -27.10
C GLY A 24 -10.35 -13.00 -27.79
N ASP A 25 -11.10 -12.75 -28.87
CA ASP A 25 -11.81 -13.78 -29.63
C ASP A 25 -10.90 -14.90 -30.17
N ASN A 26 -9.61 -14.61 -30.32
CA ASN A 26 -8.57 -15.57 -30.72
C ASN A 26 -7.99 -16.39 -29.56
N GLY A 27 -8.57 -16.30 -28.36
CA GLY A 27 -8.11 -16.97 -27.13
C GLY A 27 -6.83 -16.38 -26.52
N LYS A 28 -6.30 -15.28 -27.06
CA LYS A 28 -5.07 -14.64 -26.55
C LYS A 28 -5.39 -13.61 -25.49
N ILE A 29 -4.48 -13.49 -24.53
CA ILE A 29 -4.53 -12.49 -23.47
C ILE A 29 -4.26 -11.10 -24.07
N ILE A 30 -5.13 -10.16 -23.74
CA ILE A 30 -4.99 -8.74 -24.05
C ILE A 30 -4.41 -8.07 -22.79
N GLU A 31 -3.10 -7.82 -22.79
CA GLU A 31 -2.34 -7.38 -21.60
C GLU A 31 -2.90 -6.11 -20.94
N PRO A 32 -3.28 -5.04 -21.69
CA PRO A 32 -3.87 -3.84 -21.07
C PRO A 32 -5.20 -4.12 -20.35
N LEU A 33 -6.09 -4.92 -20.96
CA LEU A 33 -7.37 -5.29 -20.34
C LEU A 33 -7.18 -6.19 -19.12
N PHE A 34 -6.17 -7.07 -19.16
CA PHE A 34 -5.79 -7.86 -17.99
C PHE A 34 -5.29 -6.95 -16.87
N ALA A 35 -4.45 -5.97 -17.18
CA ALA A 35 -3.92 -5.02 -16.21
C ALA A 35 -5.05 -4.23 -15.53
N ASP A 36 -6.00 -3.68 -16.29
CA ASP A 36 -7.17 -2.97 -15.76
C ASP A 36 -8.02 -3.87 -14.85
N TYR A 37 -8.29 -5.10 -15.30
CA TYR A 37 -8.99 -6.10 -14.49
C TYR A 37 -8.22 -6.42 -13.19
N PHE A 38 -6.90 -6.62 -13.27
CA PHE A 38 -6.08 -6.96 -12.12
C PHE A 38 -6.02 -5.81 -11.11
N LEU A 39 -5.86 -4.58 -11.58
CA LEU A 39 -5.87 -3.37 -10.74
C LEU A 39 -7.22 -3.10 -10.08
N SER A 40 -8.32 -3.54 -10.69
CA SER A 40 -9.65 -3.47 -10.06
C SER A 40 -9.81 -4.42 -8.87
N LEU A 41 -9.06 -5.52 -8.84
CA LEU A 41 -8.99 -6.47 -7.72
C LEU A 41 -7.93 -6.07 -6.70
N HIS A 42 -6.83 -5.50 -7.17
CA HIS A 42 -5.66 -5.12 -6.39
C HIS A 42 -5.33 -3.65 -6.62
N PRO A 43 -6.03 -2.72 -5.94
CA PRO A 43 -5.76 -1.29 -6.09
C PRO A 43 -4.32 -0.94 -5.72
N MET A 44 -3.55 -0.52 -6.72
CA MET A 44 -2.13 -0.19 -6.59
C MET A 44 -1.80 1.09 -7.34
N ARG A 45 -0.67 1.69 -6.98
CA ARG A 45 -0.01 2.73 -7.77
C ARG A 45 1.43 2.35 -8.03
N CYS A 46 1.96 2.82 -9.15
CA CYS A 46 3.35 2.65 -9.52
C CYS A 46 4.06 4.00 -9.45
N PHE A 47 4.96 4.15 -8.48
CA PHE A 47 5.83 5.31 -8.34
C PHE A 47 7.24 4.88 -8.71
N GLN A 48 7.85 5.55 -9.69
CA GLN A 48 9.23 5.29 -10.12
C GLN A 48 9.54 3.79 -10.38
N GLY A 49 8.58 3.07 -10.97
CA GLY A 49 8.73 1.64 -11.34
C GLY A 49 8.49 0.64 -10.20
N ARG A 50 8.17 1.10 -8.99
CA ARG A 50 7.84 0.28 -7.82
C ARG A 50 6.34 0.34 -7.53
N LEU A 51 5.75 -0.79 -7.18
CA LEU A 51 4.33 -0.89 -6.85
C LEU A 51 4.09 -0.58 -5.37
N PHE A 52 3.00 0.12 -5.10
CA PHE A 52 2.54 0.51 -3.78
C PHE A 52 1.05 0.20 -3.64
N THR A 53 0.66 -0.25 -2.46
CA THR A 53 -0.72 -0.23 -1.97
C THR A 53 -0.85 0.88 -0.93
N VAL A 54 -2.05 1.07 -0.38
CA VAL A 54 -2.25 1.92 0.80
C VAL A 54 -1.49 1.41 2.03
N ASP A 55 -1.08 0.13 2.03
CA ASP A 55 -0.27 -0.50 3.08
C ASP A 55 1.25 -0.33 2.86
N GLY A 56 1.66 0.39 1.82
CA GLY A 56 3.06 0.70 1.54
C GLY A 56 3.60 0.01 0.30
N MET A 57 4.93 -0.03 0.19
CA MET A 57 5.65 -0.58 -0.95
C MET A 57 5.50 -2.11 -1.01
N ILE A 58 5.29 -2.65 -2.21
CA ILE A 58 5.37 -4.08 -2.47
C ILE A 58 6.84 -4.44 -2.71
N GLU A 59 7.50 -4.96 -1.68
CA GLU A 59 8.92 -5.37 -1.75
C GLU A 59 9.14 -6.61 -2.61
N ASP A 60 8.24 -7.59 -2.50
CA ASP A 60 8.27 -8.83 -3.26
C ASP A 60 7.07 -8.93 -4.20
N GLU A 61 7.34 -8.93 -5.51
CA GLU A 61 6.32 -9.09 -6.56
C GLU A 61 5.97 -10.56 -6.85
N ALA A 62 6.67 -11.53 -6.26
CA ALA A 62 6.43 -12.96 -6.51
C ALA A 62 4.99 -13.41 -6.22
N PRO A 63 4.31 -12.94 -5.15
CA PRO A 63 2.90 -13.27 -4.93
C PRO A 63 1.99 -12.79 -6.07
N LEU A 64 2.22 -11.57 -6.59
CA LEU A 64 1.46 -11.05 -7.73
C LEU A 64 1.71 -11.88 -8.99
N LYS A 65 2.98 -12.22 -9.27
CA LYS A 65 3.36 -13.05 -10.41
C LYS A 65 2.73 -14.45 -10.34
N LYS A 66 2.66 -15.04 -9.14
CA LYS A 66 2.00 -16.32 -8.90
C LYS A 66 0.50 -16.24 -9.18
N GLU A 67 -0.18 -15.19 -8.69
CA GLU A 67 -1.60 -15.02 -8.95
C GLU A 67 -1.87 -14.81 -10.44
N ILE A 68 -1.08 -13.98 -11.12
CA ILE A 68 -1.17 -13.79 -12.57
C ILE A 68 -1.02 -15.13 -13.29
N TYR A 69 -0.01 -15.93 -12.93
CA TYR A 69 0.18 -17.28 -13.48
C TYR A 69 -1.08 -18.14 -13.32
N GLU A 70 -1.65 -18.19 -12.12
CA GLU A 70 -2.85 -18.99 -11.83
C GLU A 70 -4.05 -18.57 -12.68
N GLN A 71 -4.18 -17.27 -12.99
CA GLN A 71 -5.24 -16.76 -13.84
C GLN A 71 -5.02 -17.04 -15.33
N ILE A 72 -3.77 -16.99 -15.81
CA ILE A 72 -3.46 -17.08 -17.24
C ILE A 72 -3.07 -18.48 -17.74
N ARG A 73 -2.75 -19.42 -16.84
CA ARG A 73 -2.21 -20.77 -17.17
C ARG A 73 -3.05 -21.61 -18.13
N TYR A 74 -4.34 -21.31 -18.31
CA TYR A 74 -5.21 -22.00 -19.27
C TYR A 74 -5.32 -21.29 -20.63
N TYR A 75 -4.79 -20.06 -20.74
CA TYR A 75 -4.84 -19.22 -21.95
C TYR A 75 -3.46 -19.03 -22.59
N ALA A 76 -2.38 -19.26 -21.83
CA ALA A 76 -1.01 -19.25 -22.32
C ALA A 76 -0.34 -20.60 -22.05
N THR A 77 -0.05 -21.36 -23.10
CA THR A 77 0.58 -22.69 -23.01
C THR A 77 2.08 -22.67 -23.29
N THR A 78 2.60 -21.58 -23.85
CA THR A 78 4.03 -21.39 -24.16
C THR A 78 4.51 -20.03 -23.66
N SER A 79 5.81 -19.93 -23.36
CA SER A 79 6.47 -18.68 -22.92
C SER A 79 5.76 -17.98 -21.74
N VAL A 80 5.14 -18.75 -20.85
CA VAL A 80 4.28 -18.22 -19.77
C VAL A 80 5.04 -17.27 -18.85
N ALA A 81 6.27 -17.60 -18.46
CA ALA A 81 7.12 -16.71 -17.66
C ALA A 81 7.33 -15.34 -18.32
N ARG A 82 7.67 -15.33 -19.61
CA ARG A 82 7.82 -14.07 -20.37
C ARG A 82 6.51 -13.29 -20.44
N ARG A 83 5.38 -13.98 -20.61
CA ARG A 83 4.05 -13.36 -20.62
C ARG A 83 3.74 -12.68 -19.28
N ILE A 84 4.07 -13.34 -18.16
CA ILE A 84 3.88 -12.77 -16.82
C ILE A 84 4.68 -11.48 -16.67
N GLU A 85 5.94 -11.45 -17.12
CA GLU A 85 6.74 -10.22 -17.07
C GLU A 85 6.14 -9.09 -17.91
N HIS A 86 5.63 -9.39 -19.11
CA HIS A 86 4.95 -8.38 -19.94
C HIS A 86 3.66 -7.87 -19.26
N ILE A 87 2.88 -8.76 -18.64
CA ILE A 87 1.68 -8.36 -17.88
C ILE A 87 2.06 -7.48 -16.69
N MET A 88 3.12 -7.82 -15.94
CA MET A 88 3.62 -7.00 -14.84
C MET A 88 4.03 -5.60 -15.32
N GLN A 89 4.68 -5.50 -16.49
CA GLN A 89 4.99 -4.22 -17.12
C GLN A 89 3.72 -3.44 -17.49
N ALA A 90 2.72 -4.10 -18.09
CA ALA A 90 1.44 -3.48 -18.41
C ALA A 90 0.71 -2.96 -17.16
N ILE A 91 0.71 -3.74 -16.06
CA ILE A 91 0.16 -3.32 -14.77
C ILE A 91 0.87 -2.04 -14.27
N LYS A 92 2.21 -2.04 -14.25
CA LYS A 92 3.00 -0.88 -13.81
C LYS A 92 2.74 0.37 -14.65
N LEU A 93 2.56 0.22 -15.96
CA LEU A 93 2.21 1.32 -16.86
C LEU A 93 0.77 1.82 -16.61
N ALA A 94 -0.18 0.90 -16.43
CA ALA A 94 -1.60 1.23 -16.22
C ALA A 94 -1.85 1.95 -14.88
N CYS A 95 -1.04 1.67 -13.86
CA CYS A 95 -1.12 2.35 -12.55
C CYS A 95 0.02 3.35 -12.30
N ALA A 96 0.76 3.75 -13.33
CA ALA A 96 1.78 4.79 -13.20
C ALA A 96 1.16 6.09 -12.67
N SER A 97 1.80 6.69 -11.68
CA SER A 97 1.32 7.92 -11.04
C SER A 97 2.50 8.77 -10.59
N GLU A 98 2.27 10.07 -10.45
CA GLU A 98 3.23 10.94 -9.78
C GLU A 98 3.40 10.52 -8.31
N PRO A 99 4.63 10.55 -7.77
CA PRO A 99 4.85 10.32 -6.35
C PRO A 99 3.98 11.27 -5.49
N PRO A 100 3.49 10.81 -4.32
CA PRO A 100 2.81 11.71 -3.40
C PRO A 100 3.75 12.81 -2.93
N GLU A 101 3.18 13.96 -2.56
CA GLU A 101 3.95 15.05 -1.97
C GLU A 101 4.65 14.60 -0.68
N ILE A 102 5.85 15.16 -0.44
CA ILE A 102 6.59 14.91 0.78
C ILE A 102 5.86 15.57 1.94
N GLN A 103 5.45 14.77 2.93
CA GLN A 103 4.74 15.24 4.12
C GLN A 103 5.69 15.24 5.32
N THR A 104 5.97 16.41 5.88
CA THR A 104 6.91 16.59 7.00
C THR A 104 6.22 16.72 8.37
N ASP A 105 4.89 16.72 8.38
CA ASP A 105 4.05 16.92 9.56
C ASP A 105 3.55 15.60 10.17
N ARG A 106 3.95 14.44 9.63
CA ARG A 106 3.42 13.14 10.01
C ARG A 106 4.38 11.99 9.73
N ILE A 107 4.10 10.86 10.37
CA ILE A 107 4.67 9.55 10.04
C ILE A 107 3.56 8.57 9.70
N HIS A 108 3.81 7.72 8.70
CA HIS A 108 2.89 6.66 8.33
C HIS A 108 3.31 5.34 8.98
N VAL A 109 2.38 4.72 9.68
CA VAL A 109 2.58 3.46 10.41
C VAL A 109 1.66 2.38 9.85
N ARG A 110 1.89 1.11 10.19
CA ARG A 110 1.14 -0.04 9.69
C ARG A 110 -0.38 0.08 9.88
N ASN A 111 -0.83 0.74 10.94
CA ASN A 111 -2.25 0.86 11.30
C ASN A 111 -2.84 2.26 11.07
N GLY A 112 -2.11 3.20 10.46
CA GLY A 112 -2.63 4.56 10.25
C GLY A 112 -1.56 5.60 10.03
N THR A 113 -1.84 6.81 10.48
CA THR A 113 -0.97 7.99 10.34
C THR A 113 -0.96 8.75 11.66
N TYR A 114 0.24 9.10 12.14
CA TYR A 114 0.46 9.85 13.36
C TYR A 114 1.05 11.21 13.03
N PHE A 115 0.46 12.27 13.56
CA PHE A 115 0.76 13.65 13.19
C PHE A 115 1.60 14.34 14.27
N ALA A 116 2.39 15.33 13.87
CA ALA A 116 3.28 16.08 14.74
C ALA A 116 2.55 16.86 15.84
N ASP A 117 1.27 17.18 15.66
CA ASP A 117 0.39 17.79 16.67
C ASP A 117 -0.15 16.77 17.70
N GLY A 118 0.19 15.49 17.56
CA GLY A 118 -0.15 14.41 18.48
C GLY A 118 -1.43 13.64 18.14
N HIS A 119 -2.15 13.97 17.07
CA HIS A 119 -3.33 13.21 16.68
C HIS A 119 -2.98 11.95 15.86
N PHE A 120 -3.84 10.94 15.98
CA PHE A 120 -3.75 9.70 15.22
C PHE A 120 -5.05 9.46 14.43
N THR A 121 -4.91 8.98 13.20
CA THR A 121 -6.02 8.44 12.42
C THR A 121 -5.69 7.05 11.88
N PRO A 122 -6.66 6.11 11.87
CA PRO A 122 -6.49 4.81 11.21
C PRO A 122 -6.59 4.89 9.68
N GLU A 123 -7.01 6.03 9.12
CA GLU A 123 -7.09 6.24 7.68
C GLU A 123 -5.70 6.18 7.05
N LYS A 124 -5.60 5.43 5.95
CA LYS A 124 -4.37 5.25 5.19
C LYS A 124 -4.46 5.97 3.87
N GLU A 125 -3.37 6.64 3.53
CA GLU A 125 -3.11 7.20 2.21
C GLU A 125 -1.89 6.52 1.58
N TYR A 126 -1.75 6.69 0.26
CA TYR A 126 -0.53 6.27 -0.42
C TYR A 126 0.64 7.12 0.07
N CYS A 127 1.70 6.47 0.53
CA CYS A 127 2.93 7.11 0.95
C CYS A 127 4.14 6.27 0.54
N MET A 128 5.31 6.91 0.51
CA MET A 128 6.57 6.27 0.09
C MET A 128 7.32 5.59 1.25
N ASN A 129 6.96 5.90 2.50
CA ASN A 129 7.74 5.63 3.70
C ASN A 129 6.89 5.03 4.85
N ARG A 130 5.92 4.16 4.54
CA ARG A 130 5.11 3.50 5.58
C ARG A 130 6.00 2.57 6.42
N LEU A 131 6.07 2.84 7.72
CA LEU A 131 6.79 2.00 8.66
C LEU A 131 6.01 0.72 8.96
N PRO A 132 6.65 -0.47 8.99
CA PRO A 132 5.99 -1.76 9.24
C PRO A 132 5.66 -2.00 10.73
N ILE A 133 5.49 -0.93 11.52
CA ILE A 133 5.17 -0.96 12.94
C ILE A 133 3.77 -0.38 13.17
N ALA A 134 3.04 -0.85 14.18
CA ALA A 134 1.78 -0.24 14.56
C ALA A 134 1.99 0.81 15.66
N TYR A 135 1.29 1.94 15.55
CA TYR A 135 1.14 2.87 16.66
C TYR A 135 0.18 2.30 17.71
N VAL A 136 0.57 2.39 18.97
CA VAL A 136 -0.20 1.92 20.13
C VAL A 136 -0.17 3.05 21.16
N SER A 137 -1.31 3.73 21.35
CA SER A 137 -1.40 4.93 22.18
C SER A 137 -1.16 4.66 23.66
N ASP A 138 -1.46 3.44 24.12
CA ASP A 138 -1.29 2.96 25.49
C ASP A 138 -0.08 2.02 25.63
N ALA A 139 0.91 2.15 24.74
CA ALA A 139 2.11 1.35 24.81
C ALA A 139 2.83 1.55 26.16
N PRO A 140 3.29 0.47 26.83
CA PRO A 140 4.09 0.61 28.04
C PRO A 140 5.42 1.29 27.72
N ALA A 141 6.05 1.89 28.74
CA ALA A 141 7.39 2.45 28.59
C ALA A 141 8.36 1.39 28.04
N PRO A 142 9.22 1.74 27.06
CA PRO A 142 10.12 0.79 26.41
C PRO A 142 11.34 0.49 27.30
N THR A 143 11.11 -0.15 28.46
CA THR A 143 12.10 -0.32 29.53
C THR A 143 13.38 -1.00 29.07
N ARG A 144 13.28 -2.04 28.23
CA ARG A 144 14.45 -2.74 27.67
C ARG A 144 15.32 -1.83 26.81
N TRP A 145 14.70 -0.99 25.97
CA TRP A 145 15.43 -0.04 25.13
C TRP A 145 16.07 1.06 25.97
N LEU A 146 15.32 1.63 26.93
CA LEU A 146 15.84 2.65 27.82
C LEU A 146 16.98 2.12 28.70
N GLN A 147 16.89 0.88 29.19
CA GLN A 147 17.97 0.24 29.95
C GLN A 147 19.23 0.12 29.08
N PHE A 148 19.11 -0.37 27.85
CA PHE A 148 20.24 -0.44 26.91
C PHE A 148 20.89 0.94 26.69
N LEU A 149 20.08 2.00 26.55
CA LEU A 149 20.61 3.36 26.40
C LEU A 149 21.32 3.86 27.66
N ASN A 150 20.79 3.58 28.85
CA ASN A 150 21.43 3.95 30.13
C ASN A 150 22.74 3.19 30.38
N GLU A 151 22.88 1.97 29.86
CA GLU A 151 24.14 1.21 29.94
C GLU A 151 25.20 1.76 28.97
N LEU A 152 24.80 2.53 27.95
CA LEU A 152 25.67 3.05 26.89
C LEU A 152 25.99 4.54 27.02
N LEU A 153 25.05 5.35 27.50
CA LEU A 153 25.10 6.81 27.50
C LEU A 153 24.84 7.37 28.90
N TYR A 154 25.30 8.60 29.15
CA TYR A 154 24.80 9.38 30.29
C TYR A 154 23.32 9.72 30.07
N GLU A 155 22.56 9.86 31.15
CA GLU A 155 21.11 10.09 31.09
C GLU A 155 20.77 11.36 30.30
N GLU A 156 21.58 12.41 30.46
CA GLU A 156 21.46 13.68 29.75
C GLU A 156 21.71 13.59 28.22
N ASP A 157 22.41 12.56 27.75
CA ASP A 157 22.74 12.37 26.33
C ASP A 157 21.69 11.54 25.58
N ILE A 158 20.83 10.80 26.30
CA ILE A 158 19.78 9.96 25.71
C ILE A 158 18.83 10.76 24.81
N PRO A 159 18.31 11.95 25.21
CA PRO A 159 17.45 12.76 24.36
C PRO A 159 18.11 13.16 23.03
N ALA A 160 19.42 13.45 23.02
CA ALA A 160 20.14 13.82 21.81
C ALA A 160 20.21 12.67 20.80
N LEU A 161 20.44 11.43 21.26
CA LEU A 161 20.37 10.25 20.39
C LEU A 161 18.96 10.00 19.86
N GLN A 162 17.94 10.14 20.71
CA GLN A 162 16.55 9.98 20.30
C GLN A 162 16.13 11.03 19.26
N GLU A 163 16.59 12.28 19.43
CA GLU A 163 16.42 13.36 18.46
C GLU A 163 17.11 13.01 17.12
N TYR A 164 18.35 12.53 17.15
CA TYR A 164 19.06 12.07 15.95
C TYR A 164 18.32 10.95 15.22
N ILE A 165 17.81 9.95 15.94
CA ILE A 165 16.98 8.88 15.36
C ILE A 165 15.69 9.46 14.76
N GLY A 166 15.09 10.47 15.40
CA GLY A 166 13.95 11.22 14.87
C GLY A 166 14.27 11.89 13.54
N TYR A 167 15.45 12.49 13.38
CA TYR A 167 15.87 13.08 12.11
C TYR A 167 15.98 12.04 10.97
N CYS A 168 16.30 10.78 11.28
CA CYS A 168 16.30 9.70 10.28
C CYS A 168 14.90 9.35 9.77
N LEU A 169 13.83 9.77 10.45
CA LEU A 169 12.44 9.54 10.04
C LEU A 169 11.87 10.69 9.20
N LEU A 170 12.58 11.82 9.09
CA LEU A 170 12.18 12.91 8.21
C LEU A 170 12.29 12.44 6.76
N PRO A 171 11.22 12.57 5.95
CA PRO A 171 11.29 12.20 4.55
C PRO A 171 12.24 13.12 3.80
N VAL A 172 13.08 12.52 2.95
CA VAL A 172 14.07 13.18 2.07
C VAL A 172 13.74 12.96 0.60
#